data_AF-A0A1I6UQK5-F1
#
_entry.id   AF-A0A1I6UQK5-F1
#
_cell.length_a   1.000
_cell.length_b   1.000
_cell.length_c   1.000
_cell.angle_alpha   90.00
_cell.angle_beta   90.00
_cell.angle_gamma   90.00
#
_symmetry.space_group_name_H-M   'P 1'
#
loop_
_entity.id
_entity.type
_entity.pdbx_description
1 polymer ?
#
loop_
_entity_poly.entity_id
_entity_poly.type
_entity_poly.pdbx_seq_one_letter_code
_entity_poly.pdbx_strand_id
1 'polypeptide(L)'
;MSRSTVSTLAAPVTERDHVRGSDDAPLTLVVYGDFECPSCGRLYPVLERIRDQLGDRLRFVFRHFPLTEAHPHALRAAEAAEAAAAQGMFWEMHDVLYEHQDALTDEDLIRYADELGLDTEQFTRELDAGVHEKRIEEDVSSGAHSGVDGTPTFFINGHRYDGPLEYDALLEAIVKAGDLSAIQASIRHRDRAMRETIERSRSGAPAAGAAIRDYFSADEIFQRLVATADEEFSRSRRQLFMSGIAAGLAITLTFLARSAVTAAVPLESAPLIGNLFYPVGFILIVMGRYQLFTENTLTPVTLVLTRIASVRNLLRLWGIVIVANVLGAALGAFVLATTGVFTPQAAEVALGFGEHAFETGWWDLFFKGIFAGNIVAAMVWLVHASRDTTTRLLLVIFLMFLIPSADLFHCITGACEVLYFVFQGNASLWAAFAAFFVPVTLGNIVGGVLLVALLNYSQTAERQFPNRDPSQLKLSWAEWLYSRQTGGPQLLPSTEENATESTERNR
;
A
#
# COMPACT_ATOMS: atom_id res chain seq x y z
N MET A 1 -17.54 -7.93 -41.53
CA MET A 1 -16.94 -9.22 -41.14
C MET A 1 -15.51 -9.24 -41.66
N SER A 2 -14.53 -8.89 -40.83
CA SER A 2 -13.11 -9.10 -41.15
C SER A 2 -12.68 -10.37 -40.43
N ARG A 3 -12.28 -11.40 -41.18
CA ARG A 3 -11.66 -12.60 -40.61
C ARG A 3 -10.29 -12.17 -40.09
N SER A 4 -10.10 -12.15 -38.78
CA SER A 4 -8.75 -12.05 -38.20
C SER A 4 -7.95 -13.24 -38.73
N THR A 5 -6.95 -12.97 -39.57
CA THR A 5 -5.94 -13.94 -39.97
C THR A 5 -5.16 -14.30 -38.72
N VAL A 6 -5.38 -15.49 -38.17
CA VAL A 6 -4.62 -16.01 -37.03
C VAL A 6 -3.16 -16.09 -37.48
N SER A 7 -2.32 -15.17 -36.99
CA SER A 7 -0.89 -15.23 -37.26
C SER A 7 -0.31 -16.45 -36.56
N THR A 8 0.49 -17.24 -37.28
CA THR A 8 1.18 -18.41 -36.73
C THR A 8 2.67 -18.14 -36.70
N LEU A 9 3.36 -18.73 -35.73
CA LEU A 9 4.80 -18.68 -35.62
C LEU A 9 5.40 -19.27 -36.90
N ALA A 10 6.10 -18.45 -37.69
CA ALA A 10 6.60 -18.85 -39.00
C ALA A 10 7.80 -19.81 -38.90
N ALA A 11 8.69 -19.55 -37.94
CA ALA A 11 9.83 -20.41 -37.65
C ALA A 11 9.55 -21.23 -36.37
N PRO A 12 9.50 -22.58 -36.45
CA PRO A 12 9.26 -23.42 -35.29
C PRO A 12 10.35 -23.26 -34.23
N VAL A 13 10.10 -23.72 -33.01
CA VAL A 13 11.12 -23.83 -31.97
C VAL A 13 12.10 -24.94 -32.34
N THR A 14 13.40 -24.64 -32.26
CA THR A 14 14.52 -25.51 -32.63
C THR A 14 15.55 -25.58 -31.51
N GLU A 15 16.58 -26.42 -31.65
CA GLU A 15 17.71 -26.50 -30.71
C GLU A 15 18.53 -25.19 -30.61
N ARG A 16 18.33 -24.26 -31.56
CA ARG A 16 18.94 -22.92 -31.48
C ARG A 16 18.30 -22.08 -30.38
N ASP A 17 17.02 -22.29 -30.09
CA ASP A 17 16.26 -21.44 -29.18
C ASP A 17 16.67 -21.68 -27.73
N HIS A 18 16.65 -20.62 -26.92
CA HIS A 18 16.82 -20.75 -25.48
C HIS A 18 15.54 -21.25 -24.85
N VAL A 19 15.61 -22.43 -24.22
CA VAL A 19 14.47 -23.12 -23.64
C VAL A 19 14.64 -23.27 -22.13
N ARG A 20 13.60 -22.93 -21.36
CA ARG A 20 13.48 -23.23 -19.93
C ARG A 20 12.28 -24.16 -19.74
N GLY A 21 12.50 -25.33 -19.13
CA GLY A 21 11.49 -26.37 -18.96
C GLY A 21 11.73 -27.59 -19.87
N SER A 22 10.80 -28.56 -19.85
CA SER A 22 10.93 -29.80 -20.60
C SER A 22 10.67 -29.61 -22.09
N ASP A 23 11.48 -30.24 -22.95
CA ASP A 23 11.23 -30.28 -24.41
C ASP A 23 9.96 -31.07 -24.77
N ASP A 24 9.57 -32.02 -23.91
CA ASP A 24 8.34 -32.83 -24.06
C ASP A 24 7.12 -32.16 -23.42
N ALA A 25 7.24 -30.91 -22.96
CA ALA A 25 6.13 -30.22 -22.31
C ALA A 25 4.95 -30.04 -23.28
N PRO A 26 3.69 -30.28 -22.83
CA PRO A 26 2.51 -30.16 -23.67
C PRO A 26 2.17 -28.71 -24.07
N LEU A 27 2.83 -27.73 -23.47
CA LEU A 27 2.66 -26.30 -23.76
C LEU A 27 4.00 -25.70 -24.14
N THR A 28 4.03 -24.98 -25.26
CA THR A 28 5.15 -24.13 -25.66
C THR A 28 4.70 -22.68 -25.69
N LEU A 29 5.37 -21.83 -24.91
CA LEU A 29 5.18 -20.38 -24.94
C LEU A 29 6.44 -19.74 -25.51
N VAL A 30 6.33 -19.18 -26.72
CA VAL A 30 7.40 -18.38 -27.33
C VAL A 30 7.13 -16.91 -27.07
N VAL A 31 8.12 -16.22 -26.53
CA VAL A 31 8.08 -14.79 -26.24
C VAL A 31 9.11 -14.09 -27.10
N TYR A 32 8.67 -13.14 -27.93
CA TYR A 32 9.55 -12.14 -28.52
C TYR A 32 9.64 -10.96 -27.56
N GLY A 33 10.83 -10.75 -27.02
CA GLY A 33 11.07 -9.80 -25.93
C GLY A 33 12.23 -8.85 -26.22
N ASP A 34 12.21 -7.76 -25.48
CA ASP A 34 13.19 -6.69 -25.50
C ASP A 34 13.48 -6.34 -24.04
N PHE A 35 14.74 -6.42 -23.64
CA PHE A 35 15.16 -6.25 -22.24
C PHE A 35 15.01 -4.81 -21.73
N GLU A 36 14.97 -3.80 -22.60
CA GLU A 36 14.76 -2.41 -22.20
C GLU A 36 13.29 -1.99 -22.34
N CYS A 37 12.45 -2.80 -23.00
CA CYS A 37 11.03 -2.53 -23.14
C CYS A 37 10.29 -2.54 -21.78
N PRO A 38 9.63 -1.43 -21.40
CA PRO A 38 8.88 -1.37 -20.13
C PRO A 38 7.71 -2.36 -20.06
N SER A 39 7.09 -2.67 -21.21
CA SER A 39 5.99 -3.64 -21.27
C SER A 39 6.47 -5.07 -21.08
N CYS A 40 7.65 -5.43 -21.58
CA CYS A 40 8.29 -6.72 -21.33
C CYS A 40 8.63 -6.87 -19.84
N GLY A 41 9.22 -5.82 -19.26
CA GLY A 41 9.53 -5.71 -17.83
C GLY A 41 8.36 -5.96 -16.90
N ARG A 42 7.26 -5.23 -17.12
CA ARG A 42 6.02 -5.40 -16.33
C ARG A 42 5.47 -6.83 -16.40
N LEU A 43 5.75 -7.53 -17.49
CA LEU A 43 5.22 -8.86 -17.73
C LEU A 43 6.16 -9.97 -17.24
N TYR A 44 7.46 -9.73 -17.13
CA TYR A 44 8.43 -10.70 -16.65
C TYR A 44 7.96 -11.40 -15.34
N PRO A 45 7.55 -10.69 -14.27
CA PRO A 45 7.02 -11.33 -13.06
C PRO A 45 5.74 -12.17 -13.27
N VAL A 46 4.92 -11.82 -14.25
CA VAL A 46 3.71 -12.59 -14.61
C VAL A 46 4.11 -13.91 -15.26
N LEU A 47 5.09 -13.88 -16.17
CA LEU A 47 5.62 -15.07 -16.84
C LEU A 47 6.35 -16.00 -15.86
N GLU A 48 7.13 -15.46 -14.93
CA GLU A 48 7.75 -16.19 -13.82
C GLU A 48 6.69 -16.98 -13.03
N ARG A 49 5.63 -16.29 -12.60
CA ARG A 49 4.53 -16.90 -11.83
C ARG A 49 3.77 -17.97 -12.63
N ILE A 50 3.57 -17.77 -13.93
CA ILE A 50 2.95 -18.77 -14.81
C ILE A 50 3.84 -20.00 -14.94
N ARG A 51 5.15 -19.80 -15.10
CA ARG A 51 6.13 -20.88 -15.19
C ARG A 51 6.16 -21.69 -13.90
N ASP A 52 6.23 -21.05 -12.73
CA ASP A 52 6.22 -21.74 -11.43
C ASP A 52 4.96 -22.59 -11.24
N GLN A 53 3.81 -22.08 -11.68
CA GLN A 53 2.56 -22.81 -11.57
C GLN A 53 2.46 -24.00 -12.53
N LEU A 54 2.97 -23.85 -13.76
CA LEU A 54 2.89 -24.90 -14.76
C LEU A 54 4.02 -25.93 -14.61
N GLY A 55 5.15 -25.55 -14.00
CA GLY A 55 6.32 -26.40 -13.81
C GLY A 55 6.77 -27.03 -15.13
N ASP A 56 7.08 -28.32 -15.09
CA ASP A 56 7.54 -29.11 -16.25
C ASP A 56 6.52 -29.21 -17.41
N ARG A 57 5.30 -28.70 -17.22
CA ARG A 57 4.27 -28.69 -18.27
C ARG A 57 4.41 -27.52 -19.24
N LEU A 58 5.31 -26.57 -18.99
CA LEU A 58 5.57 -25.43 -19.85
C LEU A 58 7.00 -25.45 -20.39
N ARG A 59 7.12 -25.45 -21.71
CA ARG A 59 8.33 -25.12 -22.46
C ARG A 59 8.33 -23.62 -22.71
N PHE A 60 9.13 -22.88 -21.96
CA PHE A 60 9.27 -21.43 -22.11
C PHE A 60 10.42 -21.13 -23.05
N VAL A 61 10.16 -20.32 -24.09
CA VAL A 61 11.12 -19.99 -25.14
C VAL A 61 11.21 -18.49 -25.29
N PHE A 62 12.44 -17.96 -25.28
CA PHE A 62 12.71 -16.54 -25.48
C PHE A 62 13.39 -16.30 -26.82
N ARG A 63 12.93 -15.29 -27.56
CA ARG A 63 13.55 -14.77 -28.79
C ARG A 63 13.74 -13.27 -28.69
N HIS A 64 14.88 -12.80 -29.20
CA HIS A 64 15.20 -11.38 -29.16
C HIS A 64 14.41 -10.60 -30.21
N PHE A 65 13.81 -9.48 -29.82
CA PHE A 65 13.21 -8.51 -30.74
C PHE A 65 13.49 -7.07 -30.25
N PRO A 66 14.76 -6.65 -30.19
CA PRO A 66 15.13 -5.31 -29.72
C PRO A 66 14.56 -4.22 -30.63
N LEU A 67 13.78 -3.31 -30.06
CA LEU A 67 13.19 -2.17 -30.76
C LEU A 67 14.17 -0.99 -30.73
N THR A 68 15.29 -1.10 -31.45
CA THR A 68 16.44 -0.19 -31.36
C THR A 68 16.14 1.29 -31.65
N GLU A 69 15.05 1.59 -32.36
CA GLU A 69 14.58 2.97 -32.55
C GLU A 69 14.02 3.61 -31.27
N ALA A 70 13.43 2.79 -30.38
CA ALA A 70 12.81 3.22 -29.14
C ALA A 70 13.68 2.94 -27.90
N HIS A 71 14.50 1.90 -27.97
CA HIS A 71 15.26 1.35 -26.84
C HIS A 71 16.74 1.21 -27.24
N PRO A 72 17.59 2.21 -26.90
CA PRO A 72 18.98 2.28 -27.37
C PRO A 72 19.91 1.20 -26.81
N HIS A 73 19.61 0.63 -25.64
CA HIS A 73 20.38 -0.44 -24.98
C HIS A 73 19.83 -1.84 -25.27
N ALA A 74 18.63 -1.97 -25.85
CA ALA A 74 17.98 -3.25 -26.11
C ALA A 74 18.84 -4.25 -26.91
N LEU A 75 19.56 -3.79 -27.95
CA LEU A 75 20.43 -4.65 -28.74
C LEU A 75 21.63 -5.13 -27.91
N ARG A 76 22.29 -4.23 -27.17
CA ARG A 76 23.42 -4.57 -26.30
C ARG A 76 23.03 -5.55 -25.21
N ALA A 77 21.87 -5.37 -24.60
CA ALA A 77 21.32 -6.31 -23.62
C ALA A 77 21.02 -7.69 -24.24
N ALA A 78 20.52 -7.73 -25.48
CA ALA A 78 20.33 -8.98 -26.21
C ALA A 78 21.67 -9.68 -26.51
N GLU A 79 22.70 -8.94 -26.92
CA GLU A 79 24.05 -9.48 -27.13
C GLU A 79 24.68 -9.99 -25.84
N ALA A 80 24.48 -9.30 -24.72
CA ALA A 80 24.92 -9.74 -23.40
C ALA A 80 24.28 -11.07 -23.00
N ALA A 81 22.98 -11.24 -23.23
CA ALA A 81 22.31 -12.51 -22.97
C ALA A 81 22.90 -13.65 -23.82
N GLU A 82 23.22 -13.39 -25.09
CA GLU A 82 23.83 -14.39 -25.99
C GLU A 82 25.30 -14.68 -25.67
N ALA A 83 26.08 -13.68 -25.24
CA ALA A 83 27.44 -13.88 -24.75
C ALA A 83 27.45 -14.72 -23.45
N ALA A 84 26.47 -14.52 -22.56
CA ALA A 84 26.27 -15.39 -21.41
C ALA A 84 25.83 -16.80 -21.83
N ALA A 85 25.02 -16.92 -22.88
CA ALA A 85 24.61 -18.21 -23.43
C ALA A 85 25.78 -19.03 -23.98
N ALA A 86 26.75 -18.38 -24.63
CA ALA A 86 27.97 -19.03 -25.10
C ALA A 86 28.78 -19.69 -23.96
N GLN A 87 28.55 -19.24 -22.73
CA GLN A 87 29.14 -19.76 -21.49
C GLN A 87 28.16 -20.59 -20.64
N GLY A 88 26.96 -20.86 -21.14
CA GLY A 88 25.95 -21.71 -20.50
C GLY A 88 25.03 -21.02 -19.50
N MET A 89 25.03 -19.68 -19.43
CA MET A 89 24.26 -18.91 -18.45
C MET A 89 23.28 -17.89 -19.09
N PHE A 90 22.64 -18.29 -20.19
CA PHE A 90 21.66 -17.43 -20.87
C PHE A 90 20.56 -16.96 -19.91
N TRP A 91 20.06 -17.90 -19.12
CA TRP A 91 18.85 -17.78 -18.32
C TRP A 91 19.07 -16.94 -17.07
N GLU A 92 20.24 -17.08 -16.45
CA GLU A 92 20.70 -16.25 -15.35
C GLU A 92 20.91 -14.80 -15.82
N MET A 93 21.54 -14.61 -16.98
CA MET A 93 21.70 -13.27 -17.56
C MET A 93 20.35 -12.67 -17.97
N HIS A 94 19.46 -13.46 -18.61
CA HIS A 94 18.10 -13.05 -18.95
C HIS A 94 17.35 -12.49 -17.73
N ASP A 95 17.41 -13.20 -16.60
CA ASP A 95 16.71 -12.80 -15.37
C ASP A 95 17.33 -11.51 -14.79
N VAL A 96 18.67 -11.43 -14.72
CA VAL A 96 19.38 -10.23 -14.23
C VAL A 96 19.06 -8.99 -15.08
N LEU A 97 19.00 -9.13 -16.41
CA LEU A 97 18.68 -8.03 -17.32
C LEU A 97 17.24 -7.51 -17.12
N TYR A 98 16.28 -8.39 -16.85
CA TYR A 98 14.90 -7.95 -16.53
C TYR A 98 14.76 -7.40 -15.11
N GLU A 99 15.59 -7.83 -14.18
CA GLU A 99 15.64 -7.27 -12.82
C GLU A 99 16.27 -5.87 -12.78
N HIS A 100 17.07 -5.50 -13.79
CA HIS A 100 17.80 -4.24 -13.86
C HIS A 100 17.63 -3.50 -15.20
N GLN A 101 16.39 -3.38 -15.69
CA GLN A 101 16.11 -2.77 -17.02
C GLN A 101 16.55 -1.31 -17.17
N ASP A 102 16.78 -0.60 -16.06
CA ASP A 102 17.26 0.79 -16.04
C ASP A 102 18.80 0.92 -16.05
N ALA A 103 19.52 -0.21 -15.99
CA ALA A 103 20.97 -0.28 -15.96
C ALA A 103 21.49 -1.28 -17.00
N LEU A 104 21.44 -0.90 -18.29
CA LEU A 104 21.81 -1.75 -19.43
C LEU A 104 22.99 -1.17 -20.24
N THR A 105 23.85 -0.38 -19.60
CA THR A 105 25.08 0.12 -20.24
C THR A 105 26.11 -1.00 -20.37
N ASP A 106 27.07 -0.89 -21.29
CA ASP A 106 28.13 -1.90 -21.42
C ASP A 106 28.89 -2.15 -20.10
N GLU A 107 29.07 -1.11 -19.26
CA GLU A 107 29.66 -1.25 -17.92
C GLU A 107 28.80 -2.11 -17.00
N ASP A 108 27.48 -1.89 -17.01
CA ASP A 108 26.52 -2.70 -16.25
C ASP A 108 26.51 -4.16 -16.74
N LEU A 109 26.48 -4.37 -18.06
CA LEU A 109 26.45 -5.70 -18.67
C LEU A 109 27.71 -6.51 -18.31
N ILE A 110 28.89 -5.88 -18.32
CA ILE A 110 30.14 -6.51 -17.90
C ILE A 110 30.13 -6.80 -16.40
N ARG A 111 29.60 -5.89 -15.58
CA ARG A 111 29.44 -6.10 -14.13
C ARG A 111 28.51 -7.29 -13.84
N TYR A 112 27.40 -7.43 -14.54
CA TYR A 112 26.51 -8.59 -14.41
C TYR A 112 27.19 -9.89 -14.81
N ALA A 113 28.00 -9.85 -15.87
CA ALA A 113 28.79 -11.02 -16.27
C ALA A 113 29.78 -11.44 -15.16
N ASP A 114 30.43 -10.48 -14.50
CA ASP A 114 31.32 -10.75 -13.35
C ASP A 114 30.55 -11.34 -12.15
N GLU A 115 29.39 -10.75 -11.80
CA GLU A 115 28.53 -11.22 -10.71
C GLU A 115 28.00 -12.65 -10.93
N LEU A 116 27.76 -13.02 -12.20
CA LEU A 116 27.37 -14.37 -12.60
C LEU A 116 28.55 -15.36 -12.70
N GLY A 117 29.79 -14.87 -12.55
CA GLY A 117 31.00 -15.69 -12.61
C GLY A 117 31.40 -16.11 -14.02
N LEU A 118 31.03 -15.32 -15.04
CA LEU A 118 31.44 -15.52 -16.43
C LEU A 118 32.91 -15.12 -16.67
N ASP A 119 33.51 -15.63 -17.75
CA ASP A 119 34.76 -15.09 -18.28
C ASP A 119 34.48 -13.71 -18.87
N THR A 120 34.76 -12.67 -18.08
CA THR A 120 34.51 -11.27 -18.44
C THR A 120 35.39 -10.81 -19.60
N GLU A 121 36.60 -11.35 -19.77
CA GLU A 121 37.44 -11.01 -20.93
C GLU A 121 36.85 -11.58 -22.22
N GLN A 122 36.36 -12.82 -22.21
CA GLN A 122 35.64 -13.40 -23.35
C GLN A 122 34.35 -12.62 -23.62
N PHE A 123 33.56 -12.36 -22.58
CA PHE A 123 32.28 -11.65 -22.68
C PHE A 123 32.46 -10.26 -23.30
N THR A 124 33.38 -9.44 -22.79
CA THR A 124 33.66 -8.10 -23.33
C THR A 124 34.13 -8.18 -24.79
N ARG A 125 35.00 -9.13 -25.14
CA ARG A 125 35.44 -9.29 -26.55
C ARG A 125 34.28 -9.65 -27.48
N GLU A 126 33.38 -10.53 -27.05
CA GLU A 126 32.22 -10.93 -27.86
C GLU A 126 31.22 -9.78 -28.04
N LEU A 127 31.00 -9.01 -26.97
CA LEU A 127 30.14 -7.84 -26.95
C LEU A 127 30.73 -6.71 -27.82
N ASP A 128 32.02 -6.40 -27.70
CA ASP A 128 32.70 -5.37 -28.51
C ASP A 128 32.75 -5.72 -30.00
N ALA A 129 32.88 -7.00 -30.33
CA ALA A 129 32.99 -7.48 -31.71
C ALA A 129 31.64 -7.76 -32.37
N GLY A 130 30.51 -7.60 -31.65
CA GLY A 130 29.18 -7.84 -32.19
C GLY A 130 28.94 -9.30 -32.59
N VAL A 131 29.56 -10.25 -31.87
CA VAL A 131 29.60 -11.68 -32.31
C VAL A 131 28.20 -12.28 -32.48
N HIS A 132 27.25 -11.81 -31.68
CA HIS A 132 25.90 -12.36 -31.60
C HIS A 132 24.85 -11.56 -32.37
N GLU A 133 25.21 -10.43 -33.00
CA GLU A 133 24.26 -9.58 -33.75
C GLU A 133 23.47 -10.38 -34.78
N LYS A 134 24.15 -11.21 -35.58
CA LYS A 134 23.50 -12.03 -36.62
C LYS A 134 22.43 -12.96 -36.04
N ARG A 135 22.67 -13.52 -34.87
CA ARG A 135 21.69 -14.39 -34.20
C ARG A 135 20.44 -13.59 -33.80
N ILE A 136 20.65 -12.40 -33.26
CA ILE A 136 19.56 -11.48 -32.88
C ILE A 136 18.78 -11.02 -34.12
N GLU A 137 19.47 -10.70 -35.22
CA GLU A 137 18.85 -10.39 -36.51
C GLU A 137 17.99 -11.54 -37.05
N GLU A 138 18.44 -12.79 -36.88
CA GLU A 138 17.68 -13.97 -37.25
C GLU A 138 16.39 -14.11 -36.41
N ASP A 139 16.45 -13.81 -35.12
CA ASP A 139 15.27 -13.78 -34.25
C ASP A 139 14.31 -12.64 -34.65
N VAL A 140 14.82 -11.42 -34.87
CA VAL A 140 14.04 -10.26 -35.34
C VAL A 140 13.37 -10.58 -36.68
N SER A 141 14.11 -11.14 -37.63
CA SER A 141 13.57 -11.57 -38.92
C SER A 141 12.48 -12.63 -38.74
N SER A 142 12.69 -13.63 -37.89
CA SER A 142 11.68 -14.65 -37.62
C SER A 142 10.42 -14.07 -36.96
N GLY A 143 10.57 -13.07 -36.10
CA GLY A 143 9.47 -12.32 -35.48
C GLY A 143 8.68 -11.56 -36.54
N ALA A 144 9.36 -10.79 -37.40
CA ALA A 144 8.73 -10.02 -38.47
C ALA A 144 7.93 -10.93 -39.44
N HIS A 145 8.50 -12.09 -39.82
CA HIS A 145 7.78 -13.09 -40.63
C HIS A 145 6.60 -13.73 -39.90
N SER A 146 6.64 -13.80 -38.58
CA SER A 146 5.53 -14.25 -37.72
C SER A 146 4.53 -13.13 -37.40
N GLY A 147 4.75 -11.93 -37.96
CA GLY A 147 3.91 -10.74 -37.80
C GLY A 147 4.20 -9.90 -36.57
N VAL A 148 5.26 -10.17 -35.80
CA VAL A 148 5.65 -9.38 -34.62
C VAL A 148 5.92 -7.94 -35.05
N ASP A 149 5.14 -7.02 -34.48
CA ASP A 149 5.16 -5.58 -34.75
C ASP A 149 5.49 -4.74 -33.50
N GLY A 150 5.81 -5.42 -32.40
CA GLY A 150 6.20 -4.81 -31.13
C GLY A 150 6.48 -5.86 -30.06
N THR A 151 6.96 -5.41 -28.91
CA THR A 151 7.27 -6.25 -27.76
C THR A 151 6.45 -5.85 -26.52
N PRO A 152 6.05 -6.83 -25.67
CA PRO A 152 6.21 -8.26 -25.88
C PRO A 152 5.16 -8.84 -26.85
N THR A 153 5.52 -9.86 -27.64
CA THR A 153 4.58 -10.65 -28.45
C THR A 153 4.68 -12.14 -28.14
N PHE A 154 3.53 -12.83 -28.06
CA PHE A 154 3.42 -14.21 -27.59
C PHE A 154 2.92 -15.16 -28.67
N PHE A 155 3.46 -16.38 -28.67
CA PHE A 155 2.89 -17.52 -29.37
C PHE A 155 2.69 -18.68 -28.42
N ILE A 156 1.45 -19.17 -28.34
CA ILE A 156 1.08 -20.33 -27.53
C ILE A 156 0.88 -21.50 -28.48
N ASN A 157 1.71 -22.55 -28.36
CA ASN A 157 1.72 -23.70 -29.28
C ASN A 157 1.75 -23.28 -30.76
N GLY A 158 2.55 -22.24 -31.07
CA GLY A 158 2.72 -21.73 -32.44
C GLY A 158 1.62 -20.80 -32.94
N HIS A 159 0.60 -20.48 -32.13
CA HIS A 159 -0.45 -19.53 -32.49
C HIS A 159 -0.24 -18.20 -31.76
N ARG A 160 -0.33 -17.07 -32.49
CA ARG A 160 -0.21 -15.75 -31.89
C ARG A 160 -1.29 -15.51 -30.85
N TYR A 161 -0.87 -14.97 -29.71
CA TYR A 161 -1.75 -14.53 -28.64
C TYR A 161 -1.78 -13.00 -28.57
N ASP A 162 -2.93 -12.43 -28.93
CA ASP A 162 -3.21 -10.99 -28.85
C ASP A 162 -4.19 -10.65 -27.72
N GLY A 163 -4.30 -11.55 -26.73
CA GLY A 163 -5.22 -11.41 -25.61
C GLY A 163 -4.64 -10.56 -24.46
N PRO A 164 -5.43 -10.37 -23.39
CA PRO A 164 -5.00 -9.60 -22.22
C PRO A 164 -3.77 -10.22 -21.54
N LEU A 165 -2.80 -9.39 -21.15
CA LEU A 165 -1.51 -9.84 -20.60
C LEU A 165 -1.52 -10.02 -19.08
N GLU A 166 -2.68 -9.87 -18.43
CA GLU A 166 -2.86 -10.15 -17.01
C GLU A 166 -2.73 -11.67 -16.73
N TYR A 167 -2.20 -11.99 -15.56
CA TYR A 167 -1.90 -13.35 -15.12
C TYR A 167 -3.02 -14.36 -15.38
N ASP A 168 -4.27 -14.07 -14.97
CA ASP A 168 -5.38 -15.03 -15.10
C ASP A 168 -5.76 -15.27 -16.58
N ALA A 169 -5.79 -14.22 -17.40
CA ALA A 169 -6.16 -14.29 -18.81
C ALA A 169 -5.11 -15.01 -19.66
N LEU A 170 -3.84 -14.73 -19.41
CA LEU A 170 -2.73 -15.38 -20.10
C LEU A 170 -2.61 -16.85 -19.69
N LEU A 171 -2.73 -17.16 -18.40
CA LEU A 171 -2.75 -18.54 -17.90
C LEU A 171 -3.92 -19.34 -18.48
N GLU A 172 -5.14 -18.77 -18.53
CA GLU A 172 -6.30 -19.43 -19.13
C GLU A 172 -6.04 -19.77 -20.61
N ALA A 173 -5.48 -18.82 -21.36
CA ALA A 173 -5.16 -19.03 -22.77
C ALA A 173 -4.13 -20.14 -22.97
N ILE A 174 -3.06 -20.13 -22.17
CA ILE A 174 -2.01 -21.16 -22.20
C ILE A 174 -2.62 -22.53 -21.88
N VAL A 175 -3.33 -22.67 -20.77
CA VAL A 175 -3.93 -23.94 -20.33
C VAL A 175 -4.96 -24.46 -21.33
N LYS A 176 -5.74 -23.56 -21.96
CA LYS A 176 -6.70 -23.92 -23.01
C LYS A 176 -6.01 -24.47 -24.25
N ALA A 177 -4.86 -23.93 -24.65
CA ALA A 177 -4.13 -24.37 -25.83
C ALA A 177 -3.52 -25.77 -25.69
N GLY A 178 -3.23 -26.23 -24.46
CA GLY A 178 -2.70 -27.57 -24.19
C GLY A 178 -3.73 -28.61 -23.77
N ASP A 179 -5.03 -28.31 -23.90
CA ASP A 179 -6.15 -29.18 -23.45
C ASP A 179 -5.96 -29.75 -22.02
N LEU A 180 -5.34 -28.94 -21.14
CA LEU A 180 -5.08 -29.31 -19.75
C LEU A 180 -6.36 -29.11 -18.91
N SER A 181 -7.42 -29.82 -19.29
CA SER A 181 -8.78 -29.73 -18.72
C SER A 181 -8.83 -29.86 -17.19
N ALA A 182 -7.92 -30.64 -16.59
CA ALA A 182 -7.78 -30.77 -15.13
C ALA A 182 -7.27 -29.47 -14.45
N ILE A 183 -6.39 -28.72 -15.10
CA ILE A 183 -5.90 -27.41 -14.64
C ILE A 183 -6.93 -26.33 -14.98
N GLN A 184 -7.59 -26.45 -16.14
CA GLN A 184 -8.69 -25.58 -16.52
C GLN A 184 -9.89 -25.71 -15.55
N ALA A 185 -10.09 -26.88 -14.94
CA ALA A 185 -11.08 -27.10 -13.89
C ALA A 185 -10.65 -26.46 -12.55
N SER A 186 -9.37 -26.52 -12.17
CA SER A 186 -8.87 -25.89 -10.93
C SER A 186 -8.82 -24.35 -11.04
N ILE A 187 -8.46 -23.82 -12.22
CA ILE A 187 -8.51 -22.39 -12.55
C ILE A 187 -9.97 -21.93 -12.62
N ARG A 188 -10.87 -22.63 -13.33
CA ARG A 188 -12.29 -22.28 -13.33
C ARG A 188 -12.95 -22.39 -11.95
N HIS A 189 -12.50 -23.29 -11.07
CA HIS A 189 -12.96 -23.33 -9.68
C HIS A 189 -12.48 -22.11 -8.88
N ARG A 190 -11.26 -21.61 -9.16
CA ARG A 190 -10.66 -20.44 -8.53
C ARG A 190 -11.26 -19.12 -9.08
N ASP A 191 -11.53 -19.04 -10.38
CA ASP A 191 -12.18 -17.90 -11.04
C ASP A 191 -13.68 -17.85 -10.83
N ARG A 192 -14.35 -19.00 -10.70
CA ARG A 192 -15.73 -19.05 -10.22
C ARG A 192 -15.79 -18.67 -8.75
N ALA A 193 -14.85 -19.13 -7.92
CA ALA A 193 -14.73 -18.66 -6.54
C ALA A 193 -14.42 -17.15 -6.47
N MET A 194 -13.59 -16.61 -7.38
CA MET A 194 -13.24 -15.18 -7.44
C MET A 194 -14.38 -14.33 -8.02
N ARG A 195 -15.04 -14.77 -9.11
CA ARG A 195 -16.24 -14.10 -9.66
C ARG A 195 -17.39 -14.17 -8.68
N GLU A 196 -17.65 -15.31 -8.04
CA GLU A 196 -18.62 -15.39 -6.94
C GLU A 196 -18.17 -14.54 -5.74
N THR A 197 -16.87 -14.31 -5.52
CA THR A 197 -16.35 -13.36 -4.50
C THR A 197 -16.59 -11.90 -4.90
N ILE A 198 -16.45 -11.54 -6.18
CA ILE A 198 -16.71 -10.20 -6.74
C ILE A 198 -18.22 -9.92 -6.80
N GLU A 199 -19.04 -10.91 -7.17
CA GLU A 199 -20.50 -10.82 -7.23
C GLU A 199 -21.14 -10.89 -5.82
N ARG A 200 -20.52 -11.62 -4.87
CA ARG A 200 -20.83 -11.53 -3.42
C ARG A 200 -20.44 -10.18 -2.82
N SER A 201 -19.33 -9.58 -3.27
CA SER A 201 -18.94 -8.22 -2.89
C SER A 201 -19.92 -7.16 -3.41
N ARG A 202 -20.72 -7.48 -4.44
CA ARG A 202 -21.77 -6.60 -4.98
C ARG A 202 -23.19 -6.84 -4.43
N SER A 203 -23.54 -8.06 -4.00
CA SER A 203 -24.94 -8.39 -3.66
C SER A 203 -25.20 -8.85 -2.21
N GLY A 204 -24.18 -9.14 -1.40
CA GLY A 204 -24.32 -9.28 0.06
C GLY A 204 -25.21 -10.43 0.59
N ALA A 205 -25.67 -11.38 -0.22
CA ALA A 205 -26.50 -12.50 0.25
C ALA A 205 -25.91 -13.88 -0.12
N PRO A 206 -25.69 -14.81 0.82
CA PRO A 206 -25.12 -16.12 0.52
C PRO A 206 -26.20 -17.14 0.07
N ALA A 207 -25.84 -17.97 -0.92
CA ALA A 207 -26.51 -19.25 -1.15
C ALA A 207 -26.06 -20.26 -0.08
N ALA A 208 -27.03 -21.01 0.45
CA ALA A 208 -26.89 -21.90 1.60
C ALA A 208 -25.74 -22.92 1.47
N GLY A 209 -25.03 -23.14 2.59
CA GLY A 209 -24.35 -24.42 2.85
C GLY A 209 -22.86 -24.42 3.17
N ALA A 210 -22.15 -23.29 3.20
CA ALA A 210 -20.77 -23.24 3.69
C ALA A 210 -20.57 -22.09 4.69
N ALA A 211 -20.19 -22.43 5.92
CA ALA A 211 -19.83 -21.46 6.95
C ALA A 211 -18.44 -20.88 6.63
N ILE A 212 -18.39 -19.89 5.73
CA ILE A 212 -17.22 -19.01 5.60
C ILE A 212 -17.32 -17.96 6.70
N ARG A 213 -16.22 -17.75 7.44
CA ARG A 213 -16.16 -16.74 8.51
C ARG A 213 -16.46 -15.36 7.92
N ASP A 214 -17.47 -14.69 8.47
CA ASP A 214 -17.88 -13.33 8.08
C ASP A 214 -17.00 -12.24 8.72
N TYR A 215 -15.79 -12.61 9.17
CA TYR A 215 -14.85 -11.74 9.85
C TYR A 215 -13.42 -12.11 9.43
N PHE A 216 -12.53 -11.11 9.39
CA PHE A 216 -11.10 -11.36 9.21
C PHE A 216 -10.49 -11.98 10.48
N SER A 217 -9.54 -12.89 10.29
CA SER A 217 -8.66 -13.34 11.36
C SER A 217 -7.78 -12.19 11.86
N ALA A 218 -7.24 -12.32 13.07
CA ALA A 218 -6.38 -11.29 13.66
C ALA A 218 -5.12 -11.02 12.82
N ASP A 219 -4.59 -12.06 12.14
CA ASP A 219 -3.42 -11.96 11.28
C ASP A 219 -3.72 -11.18 9.98
N GLU A 220 -4.89 -11.39 9.36
CA GLU A 220 -5.32 -10.63 8.18
C GLU A 220 -5.56 -9.15 8.48
N ILE A 221 -6.12 -8.84 9.67
CA ILE A 221 -6.31 -7.46 10.13
C ILE A 221 -4.94 -6.80 10.33
N PHE A 222 -4.00 -7.53 10.94
CA PHE A 222 -2.64 -7.06 11.17
C PHE A 222 -1.91 -6.74 9.86
N GLN A 223 -1.98 -7.62 8.85
CA GLN A 223 -1.34 -7.37 7.56
C GLN A 223 -1.88 -6.11 6.86
N ARG A 224 -3.19 -5.87 6.95
CA ARG A 224 -3.79 -4.64 6.44
C ARG A 224 -3.31 -3.42 7.19
N LEU A 225 -3.21 -3.52 8.51
CA LEU A 225 -2.69 -2.46 9.36
C LEU A 225 -1.23 -2.12 9.00
N VAL A 226 -0.40 -3.14 8.79
CA VAL A 226 1.00 -3.01 8.36
C VAL A 226 1.10 -2.31 7.00
N ALA A 227 0.28 -2.71 6.02
CA ALA A 227 0.25 -2.10 4.70
C ALA A 227 -0.15 -0.60 4.78
N THR A 228 -1.20 -0.28 5.53
CA THR A 228 -1.59 1.12 5.77
C THR A 228 -0.47 1.89 6.45
N ALA A 229 0.18 1.31 7.47
CA ALA A 229 1.24 1.98 8.22
C ALA A 229 2.47 2.31 7.36
N ASP A 230 2.84 1.43 6.42
CA ASP A 230 3.93 1.66 5.48
C ASP A 230 3.60 2.81 4.50
N GLU A 231 2.38 2.83 3.96
CA GLU A 231 1.88 3.96 3.16
C GLU A 231 1.93 5.28 3.94
N GLU A 232 1.59 5.29 5.23
CA GLU A 232 1.65 6.51 6.05
C GLU A 232 3.08 6.99 6.32
N PHE A 233 4.05 6.09 6.46
CA PHE A 233 5.46 6.47 6.62
C PHE A 233 6.11 7.00 5.34
N SER A 234 5.69 6.49 4.17
CA SER A 234 6.20 6.92 2.87
C SER A 234 5.62 8.25 2.38
N ARG A 235 4.48 8.70 2.93
CA ARG A 235 3.87 9.98 2.56
C ARG A 235 4.77 11.20 2.78
N SER A 236 4.68 12.13 1.84
CA SER A 236 5.40 13.40 1.93
C SER A 236 4.92 14.24 3.13
N ARG A 237 5.83 15.04 3.71
CA ARG A 237 5.50 15.94 4.84
C ARG A 237 4.34 16.88 4.52
N ARG A 238 4.25 17.35 3.27
CA ARG A 238 3.18 18.24 2.80
C ARG A 238 1.84 17.53 2.77
N GLN A 239 1.77 16.31 2.25
CA GLN A 239 0.51 15.53 2.22
C GLN A 239 0.03 15.22 3.65
N LEU A 240 0.94 14.76 4.53
CA LEU A 240 0.60 14.51 5.94
C LEU A 240 0.07 15.77 6.63
N PHE A 241 0.75 16.91 6.44
CA PHE A 241 0.33 18.17 7.04
C PHE A 241 -1.04 18.66 6.51
N MET A 242 -1.26 18.62 5.19
CA MET A 242 -2.53 19.06 4.61
C MET A 242 -3.70 18.14 5.00
N SER A 243 -3.47 16.83 5.00
CA SER A 243 -4.44 15.84 5.48
C SER A 243 -4.73 16.05 6.98
N GLY A 244 -3.71 16.36 7.78
CA GLY A 244 -3.86 16.69 9.19
C GLY A 244 -4.64 17.97 9.45
N ILE A 245 -4.45 19.02 8.65
CA ILE A 245 -5.25 20.25 8.73
C ILE A 245 -6.72 19.95 8.41
N ALA A 246 -6.97 19.16 7.35
CA ALA A 246 -8.32 18.76 6.97
C ALA A 246 -9.01 17.95 8.09
N ALA A 247 -8.28 17.04 8.74
CA ALA A 247 -8.80 16.32 9.92
C ALA A 247 -9.12 17.27 11.08
N GLY A 248 -8.24 18.23 11.40
CA GLY A 248 -8.49 19.22 12.46
C GLY A 248 -9.72 20.09 12.17
N LEU A 249 -9.90 20.52 10.92
CA LEU A 249 -11.09 21.23 10.48
C LEU A 249 -12.35 20.36 10.56
N ALA A 250 -12.26 19.08 10.19
CA ALA A 250 -13.39 18.14 10.32
C ALA A 250 -13.83 17.98 11.79
N ILE A 251 -12.89 17.96 12.75
CA ILE A 251 -13.21 17.93 14.19
C ILE A 251 -13.97 19.19 14.64
N THR A 252 -13.78 20.33 13.97
CA THR A 252 -14.57 21.54 14.25
C THR A 252 -16.06 21.29 13.99
N LEU A 253 -16.41 20.44 13.01
CA LEU A 253 -17.80 20.07 12.75
C LEU A 253 -18.41 19.20 13.85
N THR A 254 -17.60 18.35 14.50
CA THR A 254 -18.00 17.65 15.73
C THR A 254 -18.38 18.65 16.82
N PHE A 255 -17.51 19.63 17.08
CA PHE A 255 -17.74 20.62 18.13
C PHE A 255 -18.96 21.51 17.82
N LEU A 256 -19.08 21.96 16.58
CA LEU A 256 -20.23 22.73 16.11
C LEU A 256 -21.54 21.95 16.24
N ALA A 257 -21.61 20.73 15.70
CA ALA A 257 -22.82 19.93 15.69
C ALA A 257 -23.28 19.56 17.09
N ARG A 258 -22.35 19.12 17.96
CA ARG A 258 -22.66 18.79 19.35
C ARG A 258 -23.18 20.01 20.11
N SER A 259 -22.49 21.14 20.04
CA SER A 259 -22.89 22.36 20.77
C SER A 259 -24.25 22.88 20.29
N ALA A 260 -24.47 22.92 18.97
CA ALA A 260 -25.73 23.37 18.40
C ALA A 260 -26.91 22.46 18.77
N VAL A 261 -26.73 21.14 18.71
CA VAL A 261 -27.80 20.19 19.04
C VAL A 261 -28.08 20.17 20.54
N THR A 262 -27.06 20.16 21.39
CA THR A 262 -27.24 20.24 22.86
C THR A 262 -28.02 21.50 23.25
N ALA A 263 -27.77 22.63 22.59
CA ALA A 263 -28.52 23.87 22.86
C ALA A 263 -29.96 23.88 22.33
N ALA A 264 -30.27 23.04 21.32
CA ALA A 264 -31.56 23.03 20.64
C ALA A 264 -32.60 22.07 21.26
N VAL A 265 -32.20 21.24 22.22
CA VAL A 265 -33.05 20.19 22.81
C VAL A 265 -33.31 20.44 24.31
N PRO A 266 -34.34 19.80 24.90
CA PRO A 266 -34.65 19.98 26.32
C PRO A 266 -33.48 19.62 27.25
N LEU A 267 -33.32 20.39 28.34
CA LEU A 267 -32.18 20.29 29.27
C LEU A 267 -31.93 18.86 29.80
N GLU A 268 -32.99 18.11 30.09
CA GLU A 268 -32.88 16.74 30.63
C GLU A 268 -32.27 15.74 29.64
N SER A 269 -32.47 15.94 28.33
CA SER A 269 -31.98 15.04 27.28
C SER A 269 -30.79 15.62 26.51
N ALA A 270 -30.42 16.87 26.77
CA ALA A 270 -29.41 17.63 26.06
C ALA A 270 -28.01 16.98 26.00
N PRO A 271 -27.45 16.44 27.11
CA PRO A 271 -26.16 15.77 27.05
C PRO A 271 -26.18 14.54 26.15
N LEU A 272 -27.20 13.69 26.30
CA LEU A 272 -27.29 12.42 25.56
C LEU A 272 -27.51 12.65 24.06
N ILE A 273 -28.48 13.50 23.70
CA ILE A 273 -28.81 13.77 22.29
C ILE A 273 -27.67 14.52 21.61
N GLY A 274 -27.06 15.49 22.29
CA GLY A 274 -25.90 16.20 21.75
C GLY A 274 -24.70 15.27 21.50
N ASN A 275 -24.44 14.35 22.42
CA ASN A 275 -23.35 13.38 22.28
C ASN A 275 -23.50 12.46 21.05
N LEU A 276 -24.72 12.23 20.53
CA LEU A 276 -24.94 11.50 19.28
C LEU A 276 -24.28 12.19 18.06
N PHE A 277 -24.02 13.50 18.15
CA PHE A 277 -23.38 14.29 17.09
C PHE A 277 -21.87 14.45 17.29
N TYR A 278 -21.31 13.93 18.39
CA TYR A 278 -19.87 13.87 18.58
C TYR A 278 -19.11 13.16 17.43
N PRO A 279 -19.65 12.07 16.83
CA PRO A 279 -18.94 11.37 15.75
C PRO A 279 -18.87 12.11 14.42
N VAL A 280 -19.58 13.23 14.20
CA VAL A 280 -19.73 13.86 12.87
C VAL A 280 -18.40 14.12 12.15
N GLY A 281 -17.44 14.77 12.83
CA GLY A 281 -16.11 15.00 12.29
C GLY A 281 -15.31 13.72 12.08
N PHE A 282 -15.43 12.75 13.00
CA PHE A 282 -14.78 11.44 12.89
C PHE A 282 -15.29 10.63 11.69
N ILE A 283 -16.58 10.72 11.36
CA ILE A 283 -17.15 10.10 10.16
C ILE A 283 -16.46 10.66 8.92
N LEU A 284 -16.30 11.99 8.82
CA LEU A 284 -15.60 12.61 7.68
C LEU A 284 -14.13 12.21 7.62
N ILE A 285 -13.45 12.12 8.77
CA ILE A 285 -12.05 11.72 8.84
C ILE A 285 -11.86 10.28 8.39
N VAL A 286 -12.66 9.34 8.91
CA VAL A 286 -12.53 7.92 8.61
C VAL A 286 -12.96 7.63 7.17
N MET A 287 -14.06 8.22 6.71
CA MET A 287 -14.54 8.04 5.34
C MET A 287 -13.66 8.75 4.31
N GLY A 288 -13.15 9.94 4.65
CA GLY A 288 -12.26 10.75 3.81
C GLY A 288 -10.79 10.35 3.90
N ARG A 289 -10.42 9.43 4.79
CA ARG A 289 -9.04 9.00 5.08
C ARG A 289 -8.11 10.16 5.42
N TYR A 290 -8.60 11.09 6.24
CA TYR A 290 -7.79 12.20 6.73
C TYR A 290 -6.90 11.77 7.90
N GLN A 291 -5.73 12.39 8.02
CA GLN A 291 -4.74 12.01 9.02
C GLN A 291 -5.09 12.57 10.40
N LEU A 292 -5.55 11.71 11.30
CA LEU A 292 -5.76 12.06 12.71
C LEU A 292 -4.65 11.48 13.59
N PHE A 293 -4.14 12.27 14.52
CA PHE A 293 -3.03 11.89 15.40
C PHE A 293 -3.34 10.62 16.21
N THR A 294 -4.55 10.50 16.73
CA THR A 294 -4.93 9.37 17.59
C THR A 294 -5.05 8.05 16.83
N GLU A 295 -5.39 8.07 15.54
CA GLU A 295 -5.31 6.89 14.67
C GLU A 295 -3.87 6.38 14.52
N ASN A 296 -2.92 7.32 14.49
CA ASN A 296 -1.50 7.02 14.39
C ASN A 296 -0.89 6.46 15.69
N THR A 297 -1.68 6.26 16.75
CA THR A 297 -1.28 5.53 17.96
C THR A 297 -1.49 4.02 17.85
N LEU A 298 -2.21 3.56 16.82
CA LEU A 298 -2.39 2.14 16.52
C LEU A 298 -1.52 1.71 15.32
N THR A 299 -1.74 2.32 14.17
CA THR A 299 -1.26 1.83 12.86
C THR A 299 0.28 1.92 12.72
N PRO A 300 0.94 3.09 12.76
CA PRO A 300 2.41 3.21 12.76
C PRO A 300 3.10 2.58 13.97
N VAL A 301 2.48 2.63 15.15
CA VAL A 301 3.03 2.07 16.40
C VAL A 301 3.26 0.57 16.27
N THR A 302 2.37 -0.12 15.55
CA THR A 302 2.48 -1.55 15.30
C THR A 302 3.82 -1.90 14.65
N LEU A 303 4.23 -1.14 13.62
CA LEU A 303 5.52 -1.35 12.94
C LEU A 303 6.72 -1.03 13.83
N VAL A 304 6.60 -0.04 14.71
CA VAL A 304 7.67 0.29 15.65
C VAL A 304 7.82 -0.81 16.71
N LEU A 305 6.72 -1.33 17.26
CA LEU A 305 6.77 -2.40 18.24
C LEU A 305 7.30 -3.72 17.66
N THR A 306 7.08 -3.99 16.37
CA THR A 306 7.68 -5.13 15.68
C THR A 306 9.12 -4.88 15.18
N ARG A 307 9.67 -3.68 15.41
CA ARG A 307 10.98 -3.20 14.95
C ARG A 307 11.15 -3.18 13.41
N ILE A 308 10.05 -2.99 12.68
CA ILE A 308 10.02 -2.76 11.22
C ILE A 308 10.12 -1.25 10.91
N ALA A 309 9.72 -0.39 11.84
CA ALA A 309 9.87 1.06 11.70
C ALA A 309 10.66 1.65 12.87
N SER A 310 11.32 2.78 12.63
CA SER A 310 12.09 3.48 13.67
C SER A 310 11.20 4.39 14.52
N VAL A 311 11.53 4.52 15.80
CA VAL A 311 10.91 5.46 16.74
C VAL A 311 11.03 6.89 16.22
N ARG A 312 12.15 7.23 15.59
CA ARG A 312 12.35 8.55 14.98
C ARG A 312 11.31 8.87 13.90
N ASN A 313 11.00 7.91 13.03
CA ASN A 313 10.01 8.12 11.97
C ASN A 313 8.61 8.26 12.56
N LEU A 314 8.29 7.49 13.60
CA LEU A 314 7.05 7.64 14.35
C LEU A 314 6.94 9.04 14.97
N LEU A 315 7.97 9.53 15.64
CA LEU A 315 7.99 10.87 16.22
C LEU A 315 7.88 11.98 15.17
N ARG A 316 8.48 11.80 13.98
CA ARG A 316 8.30 12.71 12.84
C ARG A 316 6.83 12.75 12.41
N LEU A 317 6.22 11.58 12.17
CA LEU A 317 4.83 11.47 11.74
C LEU A 317 3.91 12.11 12.78
N TRP A 318 4.05 11.71 14.05
CA TRP A 318 3.30 12.24 15.18
C TRP A 318 3.42 13.76 15.28
N GLY A 319 4.65 14.29 15.22
CA GLY A 319 4.89 15.73 15.29
C GLY A 319 4.21 16.52 14.16
N ILE A 320 4.26 16.02 12.92
CA ILE A 320 3.61 16.69 11.79
C ILE A 320 2.09 16.65 11.93
N VAL A 321 1.53 15.46 12.19
CA VAL A 321 0.09 15.25 12.19
C VAL A 321 -0.56 15.94 13.39
N ILE A 322 0.03 15.87 14.59
CA ILE A 322 -0.56 16.50 15.78
C ILE A 322 -0.58 18.02 15.67
N VAL A 323 0.50 18.63 15.15
CA VAL A 323 0.55 20.08 14.93
C VAL A 323 -0.48 20.49 13.88
N ALA A 324 -0.57 19.76 12.77
CA ALA A 324 -1.55 20.02 11.73
C ALA A 324 -3.00 19.89 12.24
N ASN A 325 -3.31 18.85 13.02
CA ASN A 325 -4.64 18.66 13.60
C ASN A 325 -5.00 19.81 14.56
N VAL A 326 -4.10 20.18 15.47
CA VAL A 326 -4.34 21.27 16.42
C VAL A 326 -4.49 22.60 15.70
N LEU A 327 -3.70 22.89 14.67
CA LEU A 327 -3.85 24.11 13.87
C LEU A 327 -5.19 24.14 13.12
N GLY A 328 -5.63 23.02 12.54
CA GLY A 328 -6.93 22.92 11.88
C GLY A 328 -8.09 23.14 12.87
N ALA A 329 -8.01 22.51 14.05
CA ALA A 329 -8.98 22.70 15.13
C ALA A 329 -8.96 24.14 15.67
N ALA A 330 -7.78 24.75 15.83
CA ALA A 330 -7.63 26.13 16.26
C ALA A 330 -8.26 27.10 15.27
N LEU A 331 -8.04 26.89 13.97
CA LEU A 331 -8.64 27.73 12.93
C LEU A 331 -10.17 27.65 12.99
N GLY A 332 -10.72 26.45 13.11
CA GLY A 332 -12.16 26.27 13.23
C GLY A 332 -12.74 26.86 14.52
N ALA A 333 -12.11 26.61 15.66
CA ALA A 333 -12.49 27.17 16.95
C ALA A 333 -12.44 28.71 16.96
N PHE A 334 -11.42 29.31 16.32
CA PHE A 334 -11.29 30.76 16.18
C PHE A 334 -12.44 31.35 15.36
N VAL A 335 -12.78 30.72 14.22
CA VAL A 335 -13.93 31.14 13.42
C VAL A 335 -15.21 31.03 14.25
N LEU A 336 -15.44 29.93 14.96
CA LEU A 336 -16.62 29.78 15.81
C LEU A 336 -16.69 30.81 16.95
N ALA A 337 -15.54 31.19 17.53
CA ALA A 337 -15.47 32.15 18.63
C ALA A 337 -15.66 33.61 18.19
N THR A 338 -15.18 33.96 17.00
CA THR A 338 -15.12 35.36 16.53
C THR A 338 -16.23 35.74 15.55
N THR A 339 -16.99 34.76 15.07
CA THR A 339 -18.08 34.99 14.11
C THR A 339 -19.44 34.65 14.72
N GLY A 340 -20.52 34.97 14.00
CA GLY A 340 -21.90 34.69 14.42
C GLY A 340 -22.40 33.29 14.04
N VAL A 341 -21.51 32.30 13.86
CA VAL A 341 -21.91 30.93 13.48
C VAL A 341 -22.67 30.24 14.61
N PHE A 342 -22.26 30.42 15.87
CA PHE A 342 -23.03 29.95 17.01
C PHE A 342 -24.17 30.92 17.36
N THR A 343 -25.33 30.35 17.67
CA THR A 343 -26.36 31.10 18.41
C THR A 343 -25.87 31.37 19.83
N PRO A 344 -26.40 32.38 20.55
CA PRO A 344 -26.00 32.65 21.93
C PRO A 344 -26.10 31.42 22.84
N GLN A 345 -27.16 30.62 22.69
CA GLN A 345 -27.36 29.39 23.48
C GLN A 345 -26.32 28.31 23.13
N ALA A 346 -25.99 28.14 21.85
CA ALA A 346 -24.96 27.19 21.44
C ALA A 346 -23.56 27.63 21.89
N ALA A 347 -23.30 28.94 21.90
CA ALA A 347 -22.04 29.51 22.39
C ALA A 347 -21.85 29.30 23.90
N GLU A 348 -22.91 29.40 24.71
CA GLU A 348 -22.88 29.07 26.14
C GLU A 348 -22.58 27.59 26.38
N VAL A 349 -23.23 26.68 25.65
CA VAL A 349 -22.93 25.25 25.70
C VAL A 349 -21.47 24.97 25.30
N ALA A 350 -21.01 25.60 24.23
CA ALA A 350 -19.63 25.47 23.74
C ALA A 350 -18.59 25.95 24.77
N LEU A 351 -18.88 27.04 25.50
CA LEU A 351 -18.05 27.51 26.61
C LEU A 351 -17.99 26.48 27.74
N GLY A 352 -19.13 25.88 28.11
CA GLY A 352 -19.21 24.89 29.17
C GLY A 352 -18.35 23.65 28.93
N PHE A 353 -18.17 23.22 27.68
CA PHE A 353 -17.25 22.11 27.37
C PHE A 353 -15.79 22.44 27.69
N GLY A 354 -15.34 23.66 27.37
CA GLY A 354 -13.99 24.11 27.70
C GLY A 354 -13.80 24.34 29.20
N GLU A 355 -14.80 24.88 29.88
CA GLU A 355 -14.81 25.06 31.34
C GLU A 355 -14.65 23.71 32.06
N HIS A 356 -15.50 22.74 31.73
CA HIS A 356 -15.45 21.38 32.29
C HIS A 356 -14.07 20.71 32.10
N ALA A 357 -13.43 20.96 30.95
CA ALA A 357 -12.09 20.47 30.67
C ALA A 357 -11.03 21.07 31.61
N PHE A 358 -11.15 22.35 31.99
CA PHE A 358 -10.25 23.01 32.93
C PHE A 358 -10.57 22.72 34.41
N GLU A 359 -11.82 22.41 34.74
CA GLU A 359 -12.23 21.98 36.08
C GLU A 359 -11.78 20.54 36.39
N THR A 360 -11.57 19.72 35.36
CA THR A 360 -11.10 18.35 35.53
C THR A 360 -9.61 18.35 35.94
N GLY A 361 -9.29 17.60 36.99
CA GLY A 361 -7.92 17.48 37.50
C GLY A 361 -6.94 16.87 36.49
N TRP A 362 -5.67 17.26 36.55
CA TRP A 362 -4.63 16.82 35.61
C TRP A 362 -4.52 15.30 35.46
N TRP A 363 -4.57 14.57 36.59
CA TRP A 363 -4.50 13.10 36.58
C TRP A 363 -5.80 12.47 36.07
N ASP A 364 -6.95 13.07 36.36
CA ASP A 364 -8.23 12.60 35.83
C ASP A 364 -8.26 12.77 34.31
N LEU A 365 -7.80 13.91 33.79
CA LEU A 365 -7.61 14.14 32.35
C LEU A 365 -6.70 13.08 31.72
N PHE A 366 -5.58 12.75 32.38
CA PHE A 366 -4.65 11.73 31.92
C PHE A 366 -5.32 10.34 31.85
N PHE A 367 -5.95 9.87 32.94
CA PHE A 367 -6.60 8.56 32.97
C PHE A 367 -7.82 8.47 32.06
N LYS A 368 -8.66 9.52 32.01
CA LYS A 368 -9.76 9.64 31.04
C LYS A 368 -9.22 9.58 29.61
N GLY A 369 -8.08 10.22 29.35
CA GLY A 369 -7.34 10.14 28.10
C GLY A 369 -6.90 8.72 27.75
N ILE A 370 -6.46 7.91 28.73
CA ILE A 370 -6.11 6.49 28.49
C ILE A 370 -7.31 5.71 27.94
N PHE A 371 -8.49 5.84 28.55
CA PHE A 371 -9.67 5.14 28.08
C PHE A 371 -10.14 5.64 26.71
N ALA A 372 -10.12 6.95 26.47
CA ALA A 372 -10.42 7.51 25.15
C ALA A 372 -9.44 7.00 24.07
N GLY A 373 -8.13 6.93 24.39
CA GLY A 373 -7.10 6.40 23.50
C GLY A 373 -7.36 4.94 23.13
N ASN A 374 -7.72 4.10 24.12
CA ASN A 374 -8.11 2.71 23.88
C ASN A 374 -9.35 2.60 22.97
N ILE A 375 -10.37 3.44 23.18
CA ILE A 375 -11.58 3.43 22.34
C ILE A 375 -11.26 3.80 20.89
N VAL A 376 -10.45 4.83 20.66
CA VAL A 376 -10.07 5.23 19.30
C VAL A 376 -9.20 4.17 18.64
N ALA A 377 -8.23 3.60 19.34
CA ALA A 377 -7.41 2.51 18.81
C ALA A 377 -8.26 1.28 18.46
N ALA A 378 -9.21 0.91 19.31
CA ALA A 378 -10.15 -0.18 19.04
C ALA A 378 -11.05 0.13 17.83
N MET A 379 -11.51 1.38 17.70
CA MET A 379 -12.27 1.82 16.53
C MET A 379 -11.46 1.65 15.25
N VAL A 380 -10.21 2.13 15.22
CA VAL A 380 -9.34 2.01 14.04
C VAL A 380 -9.11 0.55 13.69
N TRP A 381 -8.84 -0.30 14.69
CA TRP A 381 -8.68 -1.74 14.48
C TRP A 381 -9.94 -2.36 13.85
N LEU A 382 -11.12 -2.07 14.40
CA LEU A 382 -12.40 -2.61 13.91
C LEU A 382 -12.78 -2.05 12.53
N VAL A 383 -12.42 -0.79 12.23
CA VAL A 383 -12.58 -0.21 10.90
C VAL A 383 -11.72 -0.95 9.88
N HIS A 384 -10.46 -1.29 10.20
CA HIS A 384 -9.61 -2.12 9.34
C HIS A 384 -10.12 -3.56 9.20
N ALA A 385 -10.74 -4.09 10.25
CA ALA A 385 -11.40 -5.39 10.26
C ALA A 385 -12.74 -5.41 9.50
N SER A 386 -13.32 -4.25 9.18
CA SER A 386 -14.61 -4.17 8.51
C SER A 386 -14.46 -4.17 6.98
N ARG A 387 -15.37 -4.91 6.33
CA ARG A 387 -15.43 -5.04 4.86
C ARG A 387 -16.35 -4.01 4.21
N ASP A 388 -17.41 -3.62 4.92
CA ASP A 388 -18.44 -2.73 4.41
C ASP A 388 -18.38 -1.31 5.03
N THR A 389 -18.70 -0.31 4.21
CA THR A 389 -18.77 1.09 4.60
C THR A 389 -19.83 1.34 5.67
N THR A 390 -20.96 0.65 5.63
CA THR A 390 -22.03 0.79 6.64
C THR A 390 -21.53 0.32 8.00
N THR A 391 -20.82 -0.81 8.05
CA THR A 391 -20.21 -1.30 9.29
C THR A 391 -19.20 -0.29 9.84
N ARG A 392 -18.35 0.30 8.99
CA ARG A 392 -17.40 1.36 9.42
C ARG A 392 -18.13 2.53 10.05
N LEU A 393 -19.17 3.02 9.38
CA LEU A 393 -19.97 4.13 9.86
C LEU A 393 -20.58 3.83 11.23
N LEU A 394 -21.19 2.65 11.40
CA LEU A 394 -21.80 2.24 12.67
C LEU A 394 -20.77 2.10 13.79
N LEU A 395 -19.58 1.55 13.50
CA LEU A 395 -18.49 1.43 14.47
C LEU A 395 -18.00 2.81 14.92
N VAL A 396 -17.80 3.74 13.99
CA VAL A 396 -17.40 5.12 14.30
C VAL A 396 -18.47 5.80 15.15
N ILE A 397 -19.75 5.69 14.77
CA ILE A 397 -20.85 6.29 15.55
C ILE A 397 -20.88 5.73 16.97
N PHE A 398 -20.89 4.40 17.12
CA PHE A 398 -21.03 3.75 18.42
C PHE A 398 -19.83 4.03 19.34
N LEU A 399 -18.61 3.86 18.85
CA LEU A 399 -17.41 4.00 19.68
C LEU A 399 -17.11 5.47 20.00
N MET A 400 -17.28 6.37 19.04
CA MET A 400 -17.03 7.80 19.28
C MET A 400 -18.11 8.43 20.16
N PHE A 401 -19.33 7.92 20.15
CA PHE A 401 -20.39 8.33 21.09
C PHE A 401 -20.03 8.02 22.55
N LEU A 402 -19.28 6.95 22.82
CA LEU A 402 -18.88 6.58 24.18
C LEU A 402 -17.93 7.60 24.80
N ILE A 403 -17.10 8.29 24.02
CA ILE A 403 -16.12 9.24 24.56
C ILE A 403 -16.80 10.33 25.41
N PRO A 404 -17.68 11.17 24.86
CA PRO A 404 -18.34 12.21 25.66
C PRO A 404 -19.39 11.63 26.63
N SER A 405 -19.94 10.44 26.36
CA SER A 405 -20.97 9.84 27.23
C SER A 405 -20.39 9.20 28.49
N ALA A 406 -19.14 8.75 28.42
CA ALA A 406 -18.38 8.28 29.57
C ALA A 406 -17.48 9.38 30.16
N ASP A 407 -17.70 10.65 29.78
CA ASP A 407 -16.95 11.81 30.28
C ASP A 407 -15.43 11.67 30.09
N LEU A 408 -15.03 11.18 28.91
CA LEU A 408 -13.64 10.96 28.51
C LEU A 408 -13.15 12.08 27.58
N PHE A 409 -11.83 12.26 27.52
CA PHE A 409 -11.20 13.33 26.73
C PHE A 409 -10.38 12.79 25.56
N HIS A 410 -10.70 13.29 24.37
CA HIS A 410 -9.93 13.08 23.15
C HIS A 410 -9.09 14.33 22.85
N CYS A 411 -7.79 14.19 22.63
CA CYS A 411 -6.86 15.31 22.59
C CYS A 411 -7.18 16.35 21.50
N ILE A 412 -7.62 15.93 20.31
CA ILE A 412 -7.89 16.86 19.20
C ILE A 412 -9.26 17.54 19.35
N THR A 413 -10.30 16.80 19.73
CA THR A 413 -11.64 17.36 19.95
C THR A 413 -11.66 18.29 21.14
N GLY A 414 -11.05 17.84 22.24
CA GLY A 414 -10.90 18.68 23.42
C GLY A 414 -9.98 19.87 23.19
N ALA A 415 -8.96 19.77 22.33
CA ALA A 415 -8.19 20.94 21.91
C ALA A 415 -9.09 21.98 21.21
N CYS A 416 -10.02 21.56 20.36
CA CYS A 416 -11.00 22.47 19.74
C CYS A 416 -11.88 23.17 20.80
N GLU A 417 -12.43 22.40 21.75
CA GLU A 417 -13.28 22.89 22.86
C GLU A 417 -12.52 23.90 23.74
N VAL A 418 -11.30 23.56 24.16
CA VAL A 418 -10.45 24.39 25.02
C VAL A 418 -9.91 25.62 24.27
N LEU A 419 -9.57 25.50 22.99
CA LEU A 419 -9.13 26.64 22.18
C LEU A 419 -10.27 27.64 21.96
N TYR A 420 -11.50 27.17 21.77
CA TYR A 420 -12.66 28.05 21.75
C TYR A 420 -12.80 28.83 23.07
N PHE A 421 -12.66 28.15 24.21
CA PHE A 421 -12.68 28.79 25.54
C PHE A 421 -11.57 29.83 25.73
N VAL A 422 -10.36 29.54 25.22
CA VAL A 422 -9.24 30.50 25.18
C VAL A 422 -9.54 31.70 24.29
N PHE A 423 -10.08 31.49 23.09
CA PHE A 423 -10.40 32.58 22.16
C PHE A 423 -11.54 33.47 22.66
N GLN A 424 -12.40 32.95 23.53
CA GLN A 424 -13.40 33.73 24.27
C GLN A 424 -12.82 34.47 25.49
N GLY A 425 -11.51 34.36 25.74
CA GLY A 425 -10.81 35.12 26.77
C GLY A 425 -10.81 34.50 28.16
N ASN A 426 -11.28 33.26 28.32
CA ASN A 426 -11.45 32.64 29.65
C ASN A 426 -10.21 31.88 30.14
N ALA A 427 -9.25 31.59 29.26
CA ALA A 427 -7.98 30.94 29.60
C ALA A 427 -6.85 31.40 28.68
N SER A 428 -5.60 31.10 29.06
CA SER A 428 -4.44 31.35 28.20
C SER A 428 -4.11 30.13 27.33
N LEU A 429 -3.47 30.37 26.18
CA LEU A 429 -2.94 29.29 25.32
C LEU A 429 -1.98 28.36 26.07
N TRP A 430 -1.18 28.90 26.99
CA TRP A 430 -0.28 28.09 27.80
C TRP A 430 -1.04 27.19 28.78
N ALA A 431 -2.10 27.70 29.41
CA ALA A 431 -2.96 26.89 30.27
C ALA A 431 -3.63 25.76 29.46
N ALA A 432 -4.18 26.07 28.28
CA ALA A 432 -4.72 25.07 27.37
C ALA A 432 -3.71 23.98 27.01
N PHE A 433 -2.46 24.37 26.73
CA PHE A 433 -1.40 23.41 26.42
C PHE A 433 -1.00 22.55 27.63
N ALA A 434 -0.62 23.19 28.74
CA ALA A 434 -0.02 22.50 29.88
C ALA A 434 -1.03 21.78 30.78
N ALA A 435 -2.20 22.39 31.02
CA ALA A 435 -3.20 21.85 31.93
C ALA A 435 -4.14 20.84 31.25
N PHE A 436 -4.40 21.01 29.95
CA PHE A 436 -5.32 20.13 29.21
C PHE A 436 -4.61 19.27 28.17
N PHE A 437 -3.95 19.89 27.19
CA PHE A 437 -3.48 19.18 26.00
C PHE A 437 -2.43 18.12 26.32
N VAL A 438 -1.47 18.44 27.20
CA VAL A 438 -0.41 17.50 27.64
C VAL A 438 -0.99 16.25 28.32
N PRO A 439 -1.74 16.32 29.44
CA PRO A 439 -2.24 15.12 30.12
C PRO A 439 -3.13 14.27 29.21
N VAL A 440 -4.03 14.89 28.47
CA VAL A 440 -4.96 14.15 27.58
C VAL A 440 -4.22 13.48 26.44
N THR A 441 -3.26 14.16 25.80
CA THR A 441 -2.46 13.59 24.71
C THR A 441 -1.60 12.42 25.20
N LEU A 442 -0.93 12.56 26.35
CA LEU A 442 -0.17 11.48 26.96
C LEU A 442 -1.07 10.28 27.29
N GLY A 443 -2.25 10.55 27.86
CA GLY A 443 -3.24 9.52 28.13
C GLY A 443 -3.67 8.80 26.84
N ASN A 444 -4.06 9.54 25.79
CA ASN A 444 -4.47 8.95 24.52
C ASN A 444 -3.36 8.10 23.89
N ILE A 445 -2.09 8.54 23.93
CA ILE A 445 -0.94 7.76 23.46
C ILE A 445 -0.81 6.46 24.25
N VAL A 446 -0.80 6.54 25.58
CA VAL A 446 -0.67 5.36 26.46
C VAL A 446 -1.79 4.37 26.19
N GLY A 447 -3.03 4.86 26.08
CA GLY A 447 -4.19 4.03 25.77
C GLY A 447 -4.09 3.32 24.42
N GLY A 448 -3.74 4.06 23.36
CA GLY A 448 -3.61 3.49 22.03
C GLY A 448 -2.48 2.45 21.92
N VAL A 449 -1.29 2.79 22.43
CA VAL A 449 -0.12 1.91 22.40
C VAL A 449 -0.33 0.64 23.23
N LEU A 450 -1.00 0.74 24.40
CA LEU A 450 -1.30 -0.41 25.25
C LEU A 450 -2.17 -1.43 24.52
N LEU A 451 -3.22 -0.97 23.81
CA LEU A 451 -4.07 -1.86 23.03
C LEU A 451 -3.28 -2.58 21.93
N VAL A 452 -2.44 -1.84 21.18
CA VAL A 452 -1.56 -2.44 20.16
C VAL A 452 -0.64 -3.49 20.78
N ALA A 453 0.01 -3.16 21.89
CA ALA A 453 0.95 -4.07 22.54
C ALA A 453 0.25 -5.38 22.96
N LEU A 454 -0.96 -5.30 23.50
CA LEU A 454 -1.78 -6.46 23.85
C LEU A 454 -2.17 -7.29 22.63
N LEU A 455 -2.59 -6.64 21.54
CA LEU A 455 -2.94 -7.32 20.29
C LEU A 455 -1.71 -8.00 19.66
N ASN A 456 -0.57 -7.32 19.63
CA ASN A 456 0.70 -7.82 19.09
C ASN A 456 1.26 -8.98 19.90
N TYR A 457 1.15 -8.98 21.23
CA TYR A 457 1.62 -10.06 22.09
C TYR A 457 0.92 -11.40 21.79
N SER A 458 -0.32 -11.34 21.29
CA SER A 458 -1.13 -12.54 20.97
C SER A 458 -0.76 -13.21 19.63
N GLN A 459 0.05 -12.57 18.78
CA GLN A 459 0.37 -13.03 17.43
C GLN A 459 1.83 -13.51 17.32
N THR A 460 2.05 -14.70 16.77
CA THR A 460 3.40 -15.25 16.54
C THR A 460 3.99 -14.71 15.23
N ALA A 461 5.32 -14.50 15.20
CA ALA A 461 6.02 -13.89 14.06
C ALA A 461 5.83 -14.64 12.72
N GLU A 462 5.70 -15.97 12.74
CA GLU A 462 5.42 -16.80 11.57
C GLU A 462 4.04 -16.52 10.95
N ARG A 463 3.06 -16.08 11.76
CA ARG A 463 1.72 -15.74 11.27
C ARG A 463 1.64 -14.31 10.72
N GLN A 464 2.50 -13.42 11.22
CA GLN A 464 2.59 -12.04 10.75
C GLN A 464 3.14 -11.97 9.31
N PHE A 465 4.16 -12.79 8.99
CA PHE A 465 4.83 -12.81 7.69
C PHE A 465 5.05 -14.24 7.17
N PRO A 466 4.01 -14.92 6.64
CA PRO A 466 4.09 -16.34 6.29
C PRO A 466 5.08 -16.70 5.16
N ASN A 467 5.55 -15.70 4.39
CA ASN A 467 6.41 -15.90 3.22
C ASN A 467 7.74 -15.10 3.28
N ARG A 468 8.14 -14.58 4.44
CA ARG A 468 9.39 -13.82 4.59
C ARG A 468 10.11 -14.22 5.86
N ASP A 469 11.45 -14.27 5.81
CA ASP A 469 12.25 -14.47 7.01
C ASP A 469 12.07 -13.27 7.98
N PRO A 470 11.45 -13.47 9.16
CA PRO A 470 11.20 -12.39 10.10
C PRO A 470 12.47 -11.76 10.68
N SER A 471 13.64 -12.39 10.50
CA SER A 471 14.94 -11.88 10.96
C SER A 471 15.50 -10.80 10.01
N GLN A 472 15.20 -10.88 8.72
CA GLN A 472 15.66 -9.92 7.70
C GLN A 472 14.83 -8.63 7.66
N LEU A 473 13.64 -8.63 8.26
CA LEU A 473 12.72 -7.49 8.31
C LEU A 473 12.96 -6.56 9.52
N LYS A 474 13.75 -6.98 10.51
CA LYS A 474 13.85 -6.28 11.80
C LYS A 474 15.09 -5.40 11.86
N LEU A 475 14.88 -4.16 12.25
CA LEU A 475 15.95 -3.22 12.58
C LEU A 475 16.77 -3.69 13.78
N SER A 476 18.07 -3.40 13.74
CA SER A 476 18.90 -3.42 14.95
C SER A 476 18.38 -2.40 15.96
N TRP A 477 18.77 -2.54 17.23
CA TRP A 477 18.32 -1.62 18.29
C TRP A 477 18.73 -0.16 18.06
N ALA A 478 19.91 0.06 17.47
CA ALA A 478 20.38 1.41 17.14
C ALA A 478 19.57 2.01 15.98
N GLU A 479 19.31 1.22 14.93
CA GLU A 479 18.49 1.65 13.80
C GLU A 479 17.03 1.89 14.21
N TRP A 480 16.48 1.02 15.05
CA TRP A 480 15.15 1.17 15.60
C TRP A 480 14.97 2.51 16.34
N LEU A 481 15.97 2.98 17.07
CA LEU A 481 15.91 4.27 17.77
C LEU A 481 16.13 5.46 16.82
N TYR A 482 17.16 5.41 15.96
CA TYR A 482 17.71 6.60 15.34
C TYR A 482 17.62 6.65 13.81
N SER A 483 17.35 5.50 13.16
CA SER A 483 17.38 5.41 11.69
C SER A 483 16.37 6.36 11.07
N ARG A 484 16.82 7.03 10.01
CA ARG A 484 15.96 7.80 9.09
C ARG A 484 15.35 6.90 8.03
N GLN A 485 15.95 5.74 7.77
CA GLN A 485 15.36 4.75 6.87
C GLN A 485 14.12 4.19 7.55
N THR A 486 13.02 4.12 6.80
CA THR A 486 11.93 3.18 7.07
C THR A 486 12.56 1.79 6.98
N GLY A 487 12.89 1.22 8.13
CA GLY A 487 13.69 0.01 8.22
C GLY A 487 12.89 -1.25 8.00
N GLY A 488 12.35 -1.41 6.80
CA GLY A 488 11.87 -2.67 6.27
C GLY A 488 11.92 -2.57 4.74
N PRO A 489 12.26 -3.66 4.02
CA PRO A 489 12.31 -3.65 2.56
C PRO A 489 10.99 -3.08 2.07
N GLN A 490 11.01 -2.18 1.06
CA GLN A 490 9.83 -1.71 0.32
C GLN A 490 8.68 -2.72 0.47
N LEU A 491 7.76 -2.45 1.40
CA LEU A 491 6.71 -3.43 1.72
C LEU A 491 5.78 -3.59 0.51
N LEU A 492 5.82 -2.60 -0.39
CA LEU A 492 5.38 -2.61 -1.79
C LEU A 492 6.40 -1.81 -2.65
N PRO A 493 6.59 -2.13 -3.95
CA PRO A 493 7.46 -1.34 -4.83
C PRO A 493 6.94 0.10 -4.95
N SER A 494 7.78 1.11 -4.71
CA SER A 494 7.41 2.52 -4.82
C SER A 494 7.54 3.00 -6.27
N THR A 495 6.45 3.49 -6.87
CA THR A 495 6.39 3.95 -8.28
C THR A 495 6.89 5.39 -8.53
N GLU A 496 7.50 6.12 -7.59
CA GLU A 496 7.74 7.58 -7.77
C GLU A 496 9.14 8.15 -7.43
N GLU A 497 10.11 7.39 -6.93
CA GLU A 497 11.45 7.94 -6.67
C GLU A 497 12.41 7.74 -7.85
N ASN A 498 12.18 8.48 -8.95
CA ASN A 498 13.25 8.87 -9.89
C ASN A 498 13.01 10.25 -10.55
N ALA A 499 12.03 11.03 -10.07
CA ALA A 499 11.59 12.25 -10.75
C ALA A 499 12.25 13.56 -10.30
N THR A 500 13.31 13.60 -9.46
CA THR A 500 13.81 14.90 -8.93
C THR A 500 15.33 15.12 -8.81
N GLU A 501 16.20 14.31 -9.42
CA GLU A 501 17.61 14.70 -9.61
C GLU A 501 17.87 15.47 -10.92
N SER A 502 16.84 15.78 -11.71
CA SER A 502 16.98 16.48 -12.99
C SER A 502 16.98 18.02 -12.93
N THR A 503 17.06 18.68 -11.77
CA THR A 503 16.87 20.16 -11.71
C THR A 503 17.91 21.04 -11.02
N GLU A 504 19.06 20.56 -10.51
CA GLU A 504 20.08 21.47 -9.92
C GLU A 504 21.52 21.38 -10.47
N ARG A 505 21.70 20.93 -11.72
CA ARG A 505 22.92 21.30 -12.48
C ARG A 505 22.58 22.02 -13.77
N ASN A 506 21.80 23.10 -13.62
CA ASN A 506 21.81 24.24 -14.53
C ASN A 506 22.51 25.40 -13.79
N ARG A 507 23.82 25.26 -13.57
CA ARG A 507 24.81 26.31 -13.28
C ARG A 507 26.24 25.80 -13.49
#